data_AF-A0A965JHR5-F1
#
_entry.id   AF-A0A965JHR5-F1
#
_cell.length_a   1.000
_cell.length_b   1.000
_cell.length_c   1.000
_cell.angle_alpha   90.00
_cell.angle_beta   90.00
_cell.angle_gamma   90.00
#
_symmetry.space_group_name_H-M   'P 1'
#
loop_
_entity.id
_entity.type
_entity.pdbx_description
1 polymer ?
#
loop_
_entity_poly.entity_id
_entity_poly.type
_entity_poly.pdbx_seq_one_letter_code
_entity_poly.pdbx_strand_id
1 'polypeptide(L)'
;MSRVEVFEPAQCCPSGVCGPTVDLNLVRFSAALESLRRKGVEVIRHNLGQEPAVFASHPIVSQALKEHSLGCLPLILVDEKIWSQGSYPDATLVRGLYPASEPATVASHGTQGL
;
A
#
# COMPACT_ATOMS: atom_id res chain seq x y z
N MET A 1 -0.71 -6.85 -12.69
CA MET A 1 -1.69 -6.52 -11.63
C MET A 1 -1.13 -5.33 -10.90
N SER A 2 -1.93 -4.30 -10.63
CA SER A 2 -1.51 -3.15 -9.83
C SER A 2 -1.36 -3.54 -8.36
N ARG A 3 -0.20 -3.27 -7.76
CA ARG A 3 0.12 -3.70 -6.39
C ARG A 3 0.68 -2.56 -5.55
N VAL A 4 0.16 -2.43 -4.33
CA VAL A 4 0.66 -1.51 -3.29
C VAL A 4 1.12 -2.34 -2.09
N GLU A 5 2.36 -2.17 -1.68
CA GLU A 5 2.91 -2.78 -0.46
C GLU A 5 3.28 -1.69 0.53
N VAL A 6 2.89 -1.88 1.79
CA VAL A 6 3.14 -0.93 2.85
C VAL A 6 3.94 -1.60 3.95
N PHE A 7 5.14 -1.11 4.19
CA PHE A 7 6.05 -1.58 5.23
C PHE A 7 5.99 -0.62 6.42
N GLU A 8 5.29 -1.02 7.47
CA GLU A 8 4.96 -0.20 8.62
C GLU A 8 6.06 -0.26 9.69
N PRO A 9 6.24 0.81 10.49
CA PRO A 9 7.06 0.73 11.69
C PRO A 9 6.50 -0.30 12.67
N ALA A 10 7.31 -0.68 13.66
CA ALA A 10 6.84 -1.54 14.74
C ALA A 10 5.70 -0.83 15.48
N GLN A 11 4.50 -1.40 15.40
CA GLN A 11 3.29 -0.89 16.04
C GLN A 11 2.65 -2.02 16.86
N CYS A 12 1.86 -1.67 17.87
CA CYS A 12 1.19 -2.66 18.70
C CYS A 12 0.08 -3.43 17.94
N CYS A 13 -0.45 -2.87 16.83
CA CYS A 13 -1.47 -3.50 16.00
C CYS A 13 -1.26 -3.15 14.52
N PRO A 14 -1.71 -3.99 13.55
CA PRO A 14 -1.50 -3.77 12.11
C PRO A 14 -2.10 -2.48 11.54
N SER A 15 -3.13 -1.95 12.20
CA SER A 15 -3.79 -0.69 11.83
C SER A 15 -3.13 0.53 12.45
N GLY A 16 -2.25 0.36 13.45
CA GLY A 16 -1.59 1.44 14.18
C GLY A 16 -2.49 2.38 14.99
N VAL A 17 -3.78 2.04 15.14
CA VAL A 17 -4.75 2.88 15.87
C VAL A 17 -4.90 2.53 17.35
N CYS A 18 -4.16 1.53 17.84
CA CYS A 18 -4.23 1.13 19.25
C CYS A 18 -3.24 1.95 20.10
N GLY A 19 -3.69 3.14 20.49
CA GLY A 19 -2.95 4.06 21.36
C GLY A 19 -3.88 5.14 21.92
N PRO A 20 -3.46 5.88 22.97
CA PRO A 20 -4.29 6.92 23.59
C PRO A 20 -4.57 8.10 22.65
N THR A 21 -3.72 8.29 21.63
CA THR A 21 -3.89 9.30 20.58
C THR A 21 -3.97 8.59 19.23
N VAL A 22 -5.09 8.78 18.53
CA VAL A 22 -5.31 8.22 17.19
C VAL A 22 -4.69 9.15 16.15
N ASP A 23 -3.81 8.62 15.30
CA ASP A 23 -3.33 9.34 14.12
C ASP A 23 -4.41 9.34 13.03
N LEU A 24 -5.08 10.48 12.85
CA LEU A 24 -6.13 10.65 11.84
C LEU A 24 -5.62 10.49 10.40
N ASN A 25 -4.34 10.79 10.15
CA ASN A 25 -3.75 10.59 8.83
C ASN A 25 -3.64 9.09 8.52
N LEU A 26 -3.18 8.29 9.48
CA LEU A 26 -3.15 6.83 9.37
C LEU A 26 -4.54 6.20 9.16
N VAL A 27 -5.57 6.72 9.86
CA VAL A 27 -6.96 6.29 9.65
C VAL A 27 -7.42 6.55 8.22
N ARG A 28 -7.19 7.77 7.71
CA ARG A 28 -7.57 8.16 6.35
C ARG A 28 -6.78 7.38 5.29
N PHE A 29 -5.49 7.17 5.52
CA PHE A 29 -4.61 6.36 4.69
C PHE A 29 -5.13 4.92 4.60
N SER A 30 -5.46 4.29 5.73
CA SER A 30 -6.04 2.95 5.77
C SER A 30 -7.35 2.86 4.98
N ALA A 31 -8.24 3.86 5.11
CA ALA A 31 -9.47 3.92 4.33
C ALA A 31 -9.23 4.10 2.82
N ALA A 32 -8.16 4.82 2.43
CA ALA A 32 -7.77 4.98 1.03
C ALA A 32 -7.25 3.67 0.43
N LEU A 33 -6.43 2.92 1.17
CA LEU A 33 -5.97 1.59 0.77
C LEU A 33 -7.13 0.62 0.55
N GLU A 34 -8.11 0.59 1.45
CA GLU A 34 -9.33 -0.21 1.26
C GLU A 34 -10.11 0.21 0.00
N SER A 35 -10.09 1.50 -0.34
CA SER A 35 -10.67 1.95 -1.60
C SER A 35 -9.92 1.45 -2.83
N LEU A 36 -8.60 1.29 -2.76
CA LEU A 36 -7.80 0.70 -3.84
C LEU A 36 -8.09 -0.81 -3.96
N ARG A 37 -8.18 -1.53 -2.83
CA ARG A 37 -8.59 -2.95 -2.81
C ARG A 37 -9.91 -3.18 -3.53
N ARG A 38 -10.92 -2.35 -3.26
CA ARG A 38 -12.23 -2.41 -3.94
C ARG A 38 -12.16 -2.14 -5.44
N LYS A 39 -11.13 -1.45 -5.91
CA LYS A 39 -10.88 -1.19 -7.35
C LYS A 39 -10.05 -2.30 -8.01
N GLY A 40 -9.74 -3.39 -7.30
CA GLY A 40 -8.95 -4.51 -7.83
C GLY A 40 -7.43 -4.33 -7.71
N VAL A 41 -6.96 -3.32 -6.96
CA VAL A 41 -5.54 -3.18 -6.63
C VAL A 41 -5.19 -4.15 -5.51
N GLU A 42 -4.13 -4.92 -5.69
CA GLU A 42 -3.59 -5.75 -4.61
C GLU A 42 -2.93 -4.84 -3.56
N VAL A 43 -3.35 -4.94 -2.30
CA VAL A 43 -2.77 -4.15 -1.22
C VAL A 43 -2.31 -5.06 -0.09
N ILE A 44 -1.02 -5.01 0.23
CA ILE A 44 -0.38 -5.80 1.29
C ILE A 44 0.23 -4.84 2.30
N ARG A 45 0.10 -5.18 3.59
CA ARG A 45 0.70 -4.42 4.68
C ARG A 45 1.53 -5.37 5.53
N HIS A 46 2.76 -4.97 5.84
CA HIS A 46 3.67 -5.67 6.73
C HIS A 46 3.97 -4.80 7.95
N ASN A 47 4.00 -5.39 9.13
CA ASN A 47 4.42 -4.68 10.35
C ASN A 47 5.80 -5.14 10.79
N LEU A 48 6.76 -4.21 11.00
CA LEU A 48 8.12 -4.58 11.40
C LEU A 48 8.17 -5.37 12.71
N GLY A 49 7.27 -5.09 13.65
CA GLY A 49 7.20 -5.78 14.94
C GLY A 49 6.65 -7.21 14.84
N GLN A 50 5.92 -7.53 13.78
CA GLN A 50 5.29 -8.85 13.58
C GLN A 50 6.01 -9.69 12.52
N GLU A 51 6.53 -9.05 11.48
CA GLU A 51 7.09 -9.70 10.29
C GLU A 51 8.52 -9.23 9.96
N PRO A 52 9.47 -9.17 10.92
CA PRO A 52 10.81 -8.59 10.69
C PRO A 52 11.59 -9.29 9.57
N ALA A 53 11.34 -10.58 9.35
CA ALA A 53 11.98 -11.36 8.29
C ALA A 53 11.66 -10.81 6.89
N VAL A 54 10.44 -10.33 6.65
CA VAL A 54 10.02 -9.78 5.34
C VAL A 54 10.81 -8.52 5.01
N PHE A 55 11.07 -7.67 6.01
CA PHE A 55 11.85 -6.43 5.85
C PHE A 55 13.32 -6.73 5.54
N ALA A 56 13.88 -7.78 6.16
CA ALA A 56 15.26 -8.21 5.91
C ALA A 56 15.44 -8.88 4.53
N SER A 57 14.43 -9.62 4.06
CA SER A 57 14.51 -10.36 2.79
C SER A 57 14.13 -9.52 1.56
N HIS A 58 13.32 -8.47 1.72
CA HIS A 58 12.90 -7.65 0.60
C HIS A 58 14.04 -6.69 0.17
N PRO A 59 14.54 -6.75 -1.08
CA PRO A 59 15.76 -6.04 -1.46
C PRO A 59 15.63 -4.52 -1.37
N ILE A 60 14.53 -3.96 -1.86
CA ILE A 60 14.26 -2.50 -1.80
C ILE A 60 14.13 -2.00 -0.35
N VAL A 61 13.36 -2.72 0.47
CA VAL A 61 13.10 -2.34 1.87
C VAL A 61 14.36 -2.49 2.72
N SER A 62 15.09 -3.60 2.59
CA SER A 62 16.33 -3.83 3.33
C SER A 62 17.41 -2.81 2.96
N GLN A 63 17.47 -2.36 1.70
CA GLN A 63 18.37 -1.29 1.29
C GLN A 63 17.96 0.06 1.89
N ALA A 64 16.67 0.43 1.81
CA ALA A 64 16.17 1.66 2.42
C ALA A 64 16.42 1.70 3.94
N LEU A 65 16.27 0.57 4.64
CA LEU A 65 16.59 0.45 6.06
C LEU A 65 18.09 0.60 6.35
N LYS A 66 18.97 0.14 5.47
CA LYS A 66 20.43 0.35 5.64
C LYS A 66 20.81 1.82 5.47
N GLU A 67 20.21 2.51 4.51
CA GLU A 67 20.53 3.90 4.17
C GLU A 67 19.91 4.91 5.15
N HIS A 68 18.67 4.66 5.57
CA HIS A 68 17.86 5.63 6.31
C HIS A 68 17.42 5.13 7.70
N SER A 69 17.90 3.95 8.12
CA SER A 69 17.47 3.30 9.37
C SER A 69 15.93 3.19 9.42
N LEU A 70 15.33 3.23 10.61
CA LEU A 70 13.87 3.20 10.78
C LEU A 70 13.18 4.48 10.26
N GLY A 71 13.92 5.54 9.92
CA GLY A 71 13.37 6.80 9.42
C GLY A 71 12.73 6.71 8.04
N CYS A 72 12.96 5.62 7.28
CA CYS A 72 12.25 5.38 6.03
C CYS A 72 10.84 4.81 6.22
N LEU A 73 10.47 4.38 7.43
CA LEU A 73 9.15 3.79 7.70
C LEU A 73 8.12 4.87 8.09
N PRO A 74 6.85 4.75 7.66
CA PRO A 74 6.33 3.73 6.75
C PRO A 74 6.92 3.88 5.33
N LEU A 75 7.23 2.76 4.69
CA LEU A 75 7.75 2.71 3.32
C LEU A 75 6.69 2.10 2.39
N ILE A 76 6.27 2.85 1.38
CA ILE A 76 5.20 2.46 0.46
C ILE A 76 5.82 2.14 -0.89
N LEU A 77 5.61 0.91 -1.37
CA LEU A 77 5.93 0.50 -2.72
C LEU A 77 4.68 0.46 -3.59
N VAL A 78 4.80 0.95 -4.82
CA VAL A 78 3.78 0.86 -5.88
C VAL A 78 4.44 0.18 -7.07
N ASP A 79 3.93 -0.98 -7.45
CA ASP A 79 4.50 -1.82 -8.51
C ASP A 79 6.03 -2.00 -8.36
N GLU A 80 6.44 -2.44 -7.18
CA GLU A 80 7.84 -2.71 -6.79
C GLU A 80 8.77 -1.49 -6.84
N LYS A 81 8.23 -0.27 -6.75
CA LYS A 81 9.02 0.97 -6.69
C LYS A 81 8.67 1.79 -5.47
N ILE A 82 9.67 2.39 -4.84
CA ILE A 82 9.44 3.31 -3.72
C ILE A 82 8.61 4.49 -4.23
N TRP A 83 7.42 4.65 -3.66
CA TRP A 83 6.53 5.76 -3.94
C TRP A 83 6.55 6.82 -2.82
N SER A 84 6.66 6.39 -1.57
CA SER A 84 6.72 7.27 -0.41
C SER A 84 7.47 6.60 0.75
N GLN A 85 8.09 7.41 1.61
CA GLN A 85 8.86 6.96 2.78
C GLN A 85 8.77 7.94 3.95
N GLY A 86 8.88 7.43 5.18
CA GLY A 86 9.02 8.21 6.42
C GLY A 86 7.73 8.87 6.93
N SER A 87 6.64 8.84 6.17
CA SER A 87 5.34 9.37 6.61
C SER A 87 4.19 8.74 5.82
N TYR A 88 3.02 8.66 6.46
CA TYR A 88 1.80 8.26 5.76
C TYR A 88 1.38 9.36 4.77
N PRO A 89 1.27 9.05 3.47
CA PRO A 89 0.84 10.02 2.47
C PRO A 89 -0.63 10.37 2.62
N ASP A 90 -1.00 11.57 2.14
CA ASP A 90 -2.39 12.02 2.18
C ASP A 90 -3.31 11.04 1.43
N ALA A 91 -4.47 10.79 2.02
CA ALA A 91 -5.45 9.83 1.49
C ALA A 91 -5.92 10.17 0.07
N THR A 92 -5.92 11.45 -0.32
CA THR A 92 -6.28 11.89 -1.67
C THR A 92 -5.25 11.42 -2.69
N LEU A 93 -3.95 11.52 -2.35
CA LEU A 93 -2.86 11.02 -3.21
C LEU A 93 -2.97 9.50 -3.40
N VAL A 94 -3.20 8.77 -2.31
CA VAL A 94 -3.37 7.31 -2.37
C VAL A 94 -4.55 6.91 -3.25
N ARG A 95 -5.70 7.58 -3.12
CA ARG A 95 -6.89 7.32 -3.95
C ARG A 95 -6.66 7.56 -5.44
N GLY A 96 -5.67 8.39 -5.78
CA GLY A 96 -5.27 8.74 -7.14
C GLY A 96 -4.23 7.82 -7.79
N LEU A 97 -3.60 6.89 -7.04
CA LEU A 97 -2.55 5.99 -7.56
C LEU A 97 -2.99 5.17 -8.78
N TYR A 98 -4.25 4.73 -8.76
CA TYR A 98 -4.87 4.01 -9.86
C TYR A 98 -6.25 4.63 -10.08
N PRO A 99 -6.35 5.68 -10.93
CA PRO A 99 -7.65 6.18 -11.35
C PRO A 99 -8.43 5.02 -11.98
N ALA A 100 -9.75 5.06 -11.88
CA ALA A 100 -10.58 4.01 -12.48
C ALA A 100 -10.18 3.89 -13.96
N SER A 101 -9.62 2.75 -14.35
CA SER A 101 -9.69 2.36 -15.75
C SER A 101 -11.17 2.29 -16.07
N GLU A 102 -11.61 2.99 -17.12
CA GLU A 102 -12.95 2.77 -17.68
C GLU A 102 -13.21 1.26 -17.73
N PRO A 103 -14.41 0.79 -17.36
CA PRO A 103 -14.70 -0.63 -17.44
C PRO A 103 -14.34 -1.07 -18.86
N ALA A 104 -13.39 -1.99 -18.96
CA ALA A 104 -13.03 -2.59 -20.24
C ALA A 104 -14.34 -3.04 -20.85
N THR A 105 -14.80 -2.30 -21.88
CA THR A 105 -15.99 -2.66 -22.61
C THR A 105 -15.68 -4.04 -23.15
N VAL A 106 -16.32 -5.05 -22.58
CA VAL A 106 -16.42 -6.37 -23.19
C VAL A 106 -17.14 -6.10 -24.50
N ALA A 107 -16.36 -5.85 -25.55
CA ALA A 107 -16.84 -5.84 -26.90
C ALA A 107 -17.36 -7.25 -27.16
N SER A 108 -18.68 -7.40 -27.07
CA SER A 108 -19.39 -8.58 -27.53
C SER A 108 -19.13 -8.72 -29.02
N HIS A 109 -18.05 -9.43 -29.36
CA HIS A 109 -17.89 -10.02 -30.68
C HIS A 109 -18.55 -11.39 -30.64
N GLY A 110 -19.61 -11.54 -31.41
CA GLY A 110 -20.40 -12.76 -31.49
C GLY A 110 -21.43 -12.69 -32.59
N THR A 111 -21.01 -12.31 -33.79
CA THR A 111 -21.79 -12.44 -35.01
C THR A 111 -21.80 -13.91 -35.46
N GLN A 112 -23.00 -14.39 -35.84
CA GLN A 112 -23.32 -15.52 -36.73
C GLN A 112 -23.12 -16.98 -36.28
N GLY A 113 -24.22 -17.74 -36.41
CA GLY A 113 -24.23 -19.20 -36.45
C GLY A 113 -25.64 -19.79 -36.64
N LEU A 114 -26.04 -19.89 -37.92
CA LEU A 114 -27.23 -20.53 -38.54
C LEU A 114 -28.63 -19.96 -38.27
#